data_AF-A0A924GN44-F1
#
_entry.id   AF-A0A924GN44-F1
#
_cell.length_a   1.000
_cell.length_b   1.000
_cell.length_c   1.000
_cell.angle_alpha   90.00
_cell.angle_beta   90.00
_cell.angle_gamma   90.00
#
_symmetry.space_group_name_H-M   'P 1'
#
loop_
_entity.id
_entity.type
_entity.pdbx_description
1 polymer ?
#
loop_
_entity_poly.entity_id
_entity_poly.type
_entity_poly.pdbx_seq_one_letter_code
_entity_poly.pdbx_strand_id
1 'polypeptide(L)' 'MRFIFKTDYGQDIKLAKHGGHVFWYGALMLLLVAAPWLFAEYWLAQLTFILIYAIAGLGLMLLAGFTGL' A
#
# COMPACT_ATOMS: atom_id res chain seq x y z
N MET A 1 -13.34 9.66 8.22
CA MET A 1 -13.24 8.81 9.42
C MET A 1 -14.59 8.16 9.67
N ARG A 2 -14.73 6.86 9.40
CA ARG A 2 -15.98 6.12 9.65
C ARG A 2 -15.74 5.20 10.84
N PHE A 3 -16.36 5.51 11.97
CA PHE A 3 -16.32 4.64 13.14
C PHE A 3 -17.14 3.39 12.84
N ILE A 4 -16.48 2.24 12.79
CA ILE A 4 -17.16 0.94 12.71
C ILE A 4 -17.44 0.52 14.15
N PHE A 5 -18.73 0.37 14.49
CA PHE A 5 -19.12 -0.23 15.77
C PHE A 5 -18.58 -1.66 15.80
N LYS A 6 -17.71 -1.92 16.77
CA LYS A 6 -17.11 -3.24 16.95
C LYS A 6 -18.16 -4.20 17.47
N THR A 7 -18.58 -5.14 16.63
CA THR A 7 -19.57 -6.18 16.98
C THR A 7 -18.91 -7.52 17.28
N ASP A 8 -17.63 -7.68 16.93
CA ASP A 8 -16.87 -8.91 17.10
C ASP A 8 -15.37 -8.60 17.29
N TYR A 9 -14.68 -9.31 18.20
CA TYR A 9 -13.26 -9.11 18.51
C TYR A 9 -12.34 -9.37 17.31
N GLY A 10 -12.75 -10.23 16.37
CA GLY A 10 -12.00 -10.51 15.14
C GLY A 10 -11.92 -9.32 14.20
N GLN A 11 -12.71 -8.26 14.38
CA GLN A 11 -12.63 -7.03 13.57
C GLN A 11 -11.31 -6.27 13.76
N ASP A 12 -10.62 -6.45 14.90
CA ASP A 12 -9.34 -5.80 15.17
C ASP A 12 -8.15 -6.52 14.51
N ILE A 13 -8.32 -7.82 14.20
CA ILE A 13 -7.30 -8.66 13.55
C ILE A 13 -7.42 -8.58 12.02
N LYS A 14 -8.52 -8.04 11.50
CA LYS A 14 -8.75 -7.93 10.04
C LYS A 14 -7.73 -6.98 9.42
N LEU A 15 -6.94 -7.53 8.50
CA LEU A 15 -5.96 -6.79 7.70
C LEU A 15 -6.58 -5.58 6.99
N ALA A 16 -7.82 -5.72 6.51
CA ALA A 16 -8.59 -4.61 5.97
C ALA A 16 -9.73 -4.21 6.94
N LYS A 17 -9.52 -3.11 7.66
CA LYS A 17 -10.46 -2.59 8.67
C LYS A 17 -11.83 -2.20 8.08
N HIS A 18 -11.90 -1.83 6.81
CA HIS A 18 -13.15 -1.46 6.15
C HIS A 18 -13.18 -1.82 4.67
N GLY A 19 -14.37 -2.05 4.11
CA GLY A 19 -14.55 -2.39 2.70
C GLY A 19 -13.93 -1.36 1.74
N GLY A 20 -13.92 -0.08 2.12
CA GLY A 20 -13.23 0.95 1.36
C GLY A 20 -11.71 0.77 1.28
N HIS A 21 -11.07 0.13 2.28
CA HIS A 21 -9.63 -0.12 2.26
C HIS A 21 -9.36 -1.22 1.25
N VAL A 22 -10.14 -2.31 1.29
CA VAL A 22 -10.05 -3.39 0.30
C VAL A 22 -10.22 -2.84 -1.12
N PHE A 23 -11.21 -1.97 -1.33
CA PHE A 23 -11.46 -1.37 -2.63
C PHE A 23 -10.27 -0.51 -3.10
N TRP A 24 -9.79 0.43 -2.29
CA TRP A 24 -8.71 1.33 -2.71
C TRP A 24 -7.36 0.62 -2.86
N TYR A 25 -7.00 -0.27 -1.94
CA TYR A 25 -5.77 -1.06 -2.07
C TYR A 25 -5.85 -2.06 -3.22
N GLY A 26 -7.03 -2.65 -3.47
CA GLY A 26 -7.29 -3.51 -4.61
C GLY A 26 -7.20 -2.75 -5.94
N ALA A 27 -7.81 -1.56 -6.02
CA ALA A 27 -7.74 -0.70 -7.20
C ALA A 27 -6.29 -0.25 -7.49
N LEU A 28 -5.53 0.12 -6.45
CA LEU A 28 -4.12 0.46 -6.58
C LEU A 28 -3.30 -0.72 -7.12
N MET A 29 -3.49 -1.92 -6.56
CA MET A 29 -2.83 -3.14 -7.04
C MET A 29 -3.15 -3.43 -8.51
N LEU A 30 -4.42 -3.31 -8.88
CA LEU A 30 -4.86 -3.53 -10.27
C LEU A 30 -4.21 -2.51 -11.21
N LEU A 31 -4.14 -1.24 -10.82
CA LEU A 31 -3.47 -0.19 -11.58
C LEU A 31 -1.97 -0.47 -11.73
N LEU A 32 -1.28 -0.87 -10.67
CA LEU A 32 0.15 -1.20 -10.72
C LEU A 32 0.44 -2.41 -11.61
N VAL A 33 -0.43 -3.43 -11.57
CA VAL A 33 -0.32 -4.57 -12.48
C VAL A 33 -0.58 -4.14 -13.92
N ALA A 34 -1.56 -3.28 -14.16
CA ALA A 34 -1.87 -2.78 -15.50
C ALA A 34 -0.87 -1.73 -16.03
N ALA A 35 -0.03 -1.16 -15.16
CA ALA A 35 0.91 -0.10 -15.48
C ALA A 35 1.83 -0.34 -16.70
N PRO A 36 2.47 -1.52 -16.88
CA PRO A 36 3.33 -1.78 -18.04
C PRO A 36 2.60 -1.71 -19.40
N TRP A 37 1.28 -1.90 -19.43
CA TRP A 37 0.49 -1.77 -20.66
C TRP A 37 -0.09 -0.37 -20.87
N LEU A 38 -0.20 0.43 -19.80
CA LEU A 38 -0.86 1.74 -19.82
C LEU A 38 0.13 2.91 -19.97
N PHE A 39 1.37 2.75 -19.50
CA PHE A 39 2.36 3.84 -19.45
C PHE A 39 3.51 3.66 -20.43
N ALA A 40 4.02 4.78 -20.95
CA ALA A 40 5.23 4.81 -21.75
C ALA A 40 6.48 4.52 -20.90
N GLU A 41 7.54 4.02 -21.55
CA GLU A 41 8.78 3.57 -20.90
C GLU A 41 9.40 4.60 -19.95
N TYR A 42 9.41 5.87 -20.33
CA TYR A 42 9.92 6.96 -19.47
C TYR A 42 9.18 7.03 -18.13
N TRP A 43 7.86 6.95 -18.16
CA TRP A 43 7.03 7.03 -16.94
C TRP A 43 7.13 5.76 -16.11
N LEU A 44 7.25 4.61 -16.79
CA LEU A 44 7.49 3.32 -16.14
C LEU A 44 8.82 3.35 -15.35
N ALA A 45 9.90 3.85 -15.97
CA ALA A 45 11.20 3.97 -15.32
C ALA A 45 11.13 4.86 -14.08
N GLN A 46 10.40 5.99 -14.14
CA GLN A 46 10.22 6.87 -12.99
C GLN A 46 9.41 6.20 -11.87
N LEU A 47 8.36 5.46 -12.20
CA LEU A 47 7.59 4.69 -11.22
C LEU A 47 8.47 3.62 -10.54
N THR A 48 9.25 2.86 -11.31
CA THR A 48 10.18 1.86 -10.77
C THR A 48 11.23 2.51 -9.85
N PHE A 49 11.78 3.66 -10.24
CA PHE A 49 12.72 4.41 -9.40
C PHE A 49 12.09 4.76 -8.05
N ILE A 50 10.88 5.35 -8.05
CA ILE A 50 10.16 5.70 -6.82
C ILE A 50 9.91 4.48 -5.93
N LEU A 51 9.50 3.34 -6.52
CA LEU A 51 9.24 2.10 -5.77
C LEU A 51 10.52 1.55 -5.12
N ILE A 52 11.65 1.60 -5.81
CA ILE A 52 12.95 1.20 -5.25
C ILE A 52 13.32 2.07 -4.04
N TYR A 53 13.18 3.39 -4.14
CA TYR A 53 13.47 4.28 -3.02
C TYR A 53 12.49 4.09 -1.85
N ALA A 54 11.23 3.81 -2.12
CA ALA A 54 10.26 3.49 -1.09
C ALA A 54 10.66 2.23 -0.31
N ILE A 55 11.08 1.16 -1.01
CA ILE A 55 11.58 -0.08 -0.39
C ILE A 55 12.86 0.20 0.41
N ALA A 56 13.81 0.95 -0.16
CA ALA A 56 15.04 1.32 0.54
C ALA A 56 14.75 2.14 1.81
N GLY A 57 13.85 3.11 1.74
CA GLY A 57 13.42 3.91 2.89
C GLY A 57 12.76 3.07 3.97
N LEU A 58 11.85 2.16 3.60
CA LEU A 58 11.25 1.21 4.54
C LEU A 58 12.29 0.26 5.14
N GLY A 59 13.25 -0.22 4.35
CA GLY A 59 14.35 -1.05 4.83
C GLY A 59 15.25 -0.30 5.83
N LEU A 60 15.53 0.97 5.57
CA LEU A 60 16.29 1.82 6.50
C LEU A 60 15.53 2.06 7.80
N MET A 61 14.22 2.33 7.74
CA MET A 61 13.37 2.47 8.93
C MET A 61 13.40 1.20 9.78
N LEU A 62 13.35 0.03 9.14
CA LEU A 62 13.47 -1.27 9.82
C LEU A 62 14.85 -1.45 10.48
N LEU A 63 15.94 -1.15 9.77
CA LEU A 63 17.32 -1.27 10.30
C LEU A 63 17.60 -0.29 11.44
N ALA A 64 17.09 0.94 11.34
CA ALA A 64 17.24 1.97 12.36
C ALA A 64 16.30 1.77 13.57
N GLY A 65 15.45 0.75 13.57
CA GLY A 65 14.50 0.45 14.66
C GLY A 65 13.27 1.35 14.70
N PHE A 66 13.03 2.19 13.69
CA PHE A 66 11.85 3.04 13.57
C PHE A 66 10.73 2.28 12.83
N THR A 67 9.88 1.57 13.58
CA THR A 67 8.76 0.77 13.02
C THR A 67 7.40 1.47 13.14
N GLY A 68 7.38 2.80 13.04
CA GLY A 68 6.14 3.57 12.89
C GLY A 68 5.31 3.75 14.16
N LEU A 69 5.95 4.04 15.29
CA LEU A 69 5.31 4.70 16.45
C LEU A 69 5.03 6.17 16.14
#